data_AF-A0A374BNM6-F1
#
_entry.id   AF-A0A374BNM6-F1
#
_cell.length_a   1.000
_cell.length_b   1.000
_cell.length_c   1.000
_cell.angle_alpha   90.00
_cell.angle_beta   90.00
_cell.angle_gamma   90.00
#
_symmetry.space_group_name_H-M   'P 1'
#
loop_
_entity.id
_entity.type
_entity.pdbx_description
1 polymer ?
#
loop_
_entity_poly.entity_id
_entity_poly.type
_entity_poly.pdbx_seq_one_letter_code
_entity_poly.pdbx_strand_id
1 'polypeptide(L)'
;MKYKGFYIRIVPDNEIKRVDKKGKDVLCEGFMIQFFEDETEQVEIDNFSVAVGFEILENSLAEAEQFAKDYVECEGKEYLKGV
;
A
#
# COMPACT_ATOMS: atom_id res chain seq x y z
N MET A 1 7.90 6.80 -4.94
CA MET A 1 9.20 6.09 -4.95
C MET A 1 9.24 5.09 -6.11
N LYS A 2 10.41 4.60 -6.52
CA LYS A 2 10.55 3.52 -7.51
C LYS A 2 11.16 2.28 -6.87
N TYR A 3 10.58 1.11 -7.09
CA TYR A 3 11.08 -0.14 -6.53
C TYR A 3 10.85 -1.32 -7.50
N LYS A 4 11.92 -2.05 -7.85
CA LYS A 4 11.90 -3.20 -8.78
C LYS A 4 11.14 -2.97 -10.09
N GLY A 5 11.16 -1.74 -10.62
CA GLY A 5 10.48 -1.37 -11.87
C GLY A 5 9.12 -0.71 -11.68
N PHE A 6 8.48 -0.87 -10.52
CA PHE A 6 7.20 -0.27 -10.19
C PHE A 6 7.37 1.16 -9.66
N TYR A 7 6.43 2.03 -10.04
CA TYR A 7 6.29 3.35 -9.46
C TYR A 7 5.25 3.30 -8.35
N ILE A 8 5.67 3.61 -7.14
CA ILE A 8 4.84 3.47 -5.93
C ILE A 8 4.58 4.86 -5.37
N ARG A 9 3.32 5.23 -5.24
CA ARG A 9 2.89 6.45 -4.56
C ARG A 9 2.33 6.08 -3.20
N ILE A 10 2.79 6.78 -2.17
CA ILE A 10 2.33 6.59 -0.79
C ILE A 10 1.78 7.95 -0.33
N VAL A 11 0.50 7.98 0.03
CA VAL A 11 -0.20 9.18 0.46
C VAL A 11 -0.78 8.92 1.85
N PRO A 12 -0.55 9.78 2.86
CA PRO A 12 -1.18 9.62 4.16
C PRO A 12 -2.71 9.76 4.03
N ASP A 13 -3.44 8.86 4.67
CA ASP A 13 -4.91 8.82 4.66
C ASP A 13 -5.42 8.54 6.08
N ASN A 14 -6.40 9.34 6.53
CA ASN A 14 -6.96 9.25 7.88
C ASN A 14 -8.43 8.78 7.89
N GLU A 15 -8.95 8.40 6.72
CA GLU A 15 -10.32 8.00 6.51
C GLU A 15 -10.42 6.52 6.12
N ILE A 16 -9.37 5.74 6.41
CA ILE A 16 -9.31 4.31 6.11
C ILE A 16 -10.29 3.56 7.01
N LYS A 17 -11.32 2.97 6.41
CA LYS A 17 -12.32 2.18 7.14
C LYS A 17 -11.78 0.79 7.45
N ARG A 18 -11.78 0.43 8.74
CA ARG A 18 -11.50 -0.91 9.24
C ARG A 18 -12.54 -1.33 10.27
N VAL A 19 -12.68 -2.65 10.44
CA VAL A 19 -13.61 -3.22 11.40
C VAL A 19 -12.82 -3.64 12.63
N ASP A 20 -13.05 -2.99 13.77
CA ASP A 20 -12.43 -3.38 15.04
C ASP A 20 -12.88 -4.79 15.46
N LYS A 21 -12.18 -5.41 16.42
CA LYS A 21 -12.50 -6.72 17.01
C LYS A 21 -13.96 -6.84 17.50
N LYS A 22 -14.63 -5.72 17.77
CA LYS A 22 -16.05 -5.67 18.14
C LYS A 22 -17.03 -5.58 16.96
N GLY A 23 -16.57 -5.67 15.71
CA GLY A 23 -17.42 -5.58 14.52
C GLY A 23 -17.88 -4.17 14.18
N LYS A 24 -17.20 -3.13 14.72
CA LYS A 24 -17.55 -1.72 14.49
C LYS A 24 -16.61 -1.09 13.45
N ASP A 25 -17.18 -0.39 12.48
CA ASP A 25 -16.41 0.48 11.58
C ASP A 25 -15.72 1.60 12.36
N VAL A 26 -14.41 1.68 12.19
CA VAL A 26 -13.55 2.72 12.72
C VAL A 26 -12.78 3.34 11.55
N LEU A 27 -12.59 4.66 11.62
CA LEU A 27 -11.68 5.37 10.73
C LEU A 27 -10.30 5.32 11.37
N CYS A 28 -9.34 4.84 10.60
CA CYS A 28 -7.96 4.68 11.02
C CYS A 28 -7.06 5.61 10.21
N GLU A 29 -6.02 6.08 10.88
CA GLU A 29 -4.88 6.71 10.23
C GLU A 29 -4.02 5.66 9.53
N GLY A 30 -3.34 6.06 8.47
CA GLY A 30 -2.45 5.21 7.72
C GLY A 30 -2.09 5.82 6.37
N PHE A 31 -1.97 4.96 5.35
CA PHE A 31 -1.52 5.38 4.03
C PHE A 31 -2.27 4.67 2.91
N MET A 32 -2.57 5.40 1.84
CA MET A 32 -2.92 4.84 0.56
C MET A 32 -1.64 4.55 -0.24
N ILE A 33 -1.49 3.32 -0.70
CA ILE A 33 -0.37 2.85 -1.50
C ILE A 33 -0.91 2.51 -2.89
N GLN A 34 -0.36 3.17 -3.90
CA GLN A 34 -0.74 2.98 -5.30
C GLN A 34 0.48 2.56 -6.10
N PHE A 35 0.30 1.59 -6.99
CA PHE A 35 1.31 1.04 -7.87
C PHE A 35 0.98 1.42 -9.29
N PHE A 36 1.98 1.93 -10.01
CA PHE A 36 1.89 2.35 -11.40
C PHE A 36 2.96 1.65 -12.22
N GLU A 37 2.63 1.44 -13.50
CA GLU A 37 3.58 0.90 -14.49
C GLU A 37 4.76 1.85 -14.71
N ASP A 38 4.47 3.15 -14.75
CA ASP A 38 5.44 4.21 -15.07
C ASP A 38 5.26 5.46 -14.21
N GLU A 39 6.25 6.36 -14.28
CA GLU A 39 6.22 7.67 -13.60
C GLU A 39 5.09 8.59 -14.05
N THR A 40 4.46 8.29 -15.18
CA THR A 40 3.34 9.08 -15.67
C THR A 40 2.11 8.95 -14.77
N GLU A 41 2.09 7.95 -13.88
CA GLU A 41 0.97 7.64 -12.96
C GLU A 41 -0.38 7.46 -13.71
N GLN A 42 -0.33 7.17 -15.02
CA GLN A 42 -1.53 7.03 -15.86
C GLN A 42 -2.13 5.62 -15.81
N VAL A 43 -1.26 4.61 -15.71
CA VAL A 43 -1.65 3.20 -15.65
C VAL A 43 -1.42 2.72 -14.23
N GLU A 44 -2.48 2.77 -13.44
CA GLU A 44 -2.51 2.14 -12.11
C GLU A 44 -2.60 0.63 -12.29
N ILE A 45 -1.64 -0.07 -11.70
CA ILE A 45 -1.59 -1.53 -11.66
C ILE A 45 -2.44 -2.02 -10.49
N ASP A 46 -2.26 -1.39 -9.32
CA ASP A 46 -2.91 -1.81 -8.08
C ASP A 46 -2.99 -0.65 -7.08
N ASN A 47 -3.99 -0.66 -6.21
CA ASN A 47 -4.10 0.30 -5.12
C ASN A 47 -4.70 -0.34 -3.87
N PHE A 48 -4.15 0.00 -2.71
CA PHE A 48 -4.71 -0.42 -1.43
C PHE A 48 -4.37 0.56 -0.32
N SER A 49 -5.16 0.53 0.74
CA SER A 49 -4.95 1.33 1.94
C SER A 49 -4.40 0.46 3.07
N VAL A 50 -3.40 0.94 3.79
CA VAL A 50 -2.88 0.31 5.01
C VAL A 50 -3.23 1.15 6.23
N ALA A 51 -3.82 0.52 7.25
CA ALA A 51 -4.23 1.20 8.48
C ALA A 51 -3.30 0.88 9.65
N VAL A 52 -3.04 1.89 10.49
CA VAL A 52 -2.28 1.76 11.74
C VAL A 52 -3.06 0.94 12.76
N GLY A 53 -2.38 -0.02 13.38
CA GLY A 53 -2.99 -0.99 14.28
C GLY A 53 -3.69 -2.16 13.57
N PHE A 54 -3.64 -2.21 12.23
CA PHE A 54 -4.15 -3.32 11.42
C PHE A 54 -3.06 -3.92 10.54
N GLU A 55 -2.64 -3.19 9.50
CA GLU A 55 -1.60 -3.63 8.55
C GLU A 55 -0.22 -3.09 8.92
N ILE A 56 -0.15 -1.86 9.44
CA ILE A 56 1.09 -1.24 9.92
C ILE A 56 1.00 -0.97 11.42
N LEU A 57 2.14 -1.00 12.10
CA LEU A 57 2.23 -0.78 13.55
C LEU A 57 2.27 0.72 13.88
N GLU A 58 2.97 1.51 13.07
CA GLU A 58 3.17 2.93 13.31
C GLU A 58 2.78 3.78 12.08
N ASN A 59 2.27 5.00 12.34
CA ASN A 59 1.95 5.97 11.28
C ASN A 59 3.24 6.62 10.74
N SER A 60 4.07 5.82 10.06
CA SER A 60 5.36 6.26 9.52
C SER A 60 5.49 5.91 8.05
N LEU A 61 6.05 6.83 7.28
CA LEU A 61 6.34 6.60 5.87
C LEU A 61 7.25 5.38 5.68
N ALA A 62 8.20 5.16 6.61
CA ALA A 62 9.12 4.03 6.54
C ALA A 62 8.40 2.68 6.64
N GLU A 63 7.39 2.56 7.50
CA GLU A 63 6.55 1.36 7.63
C GLU A 63 5.75 1.12 6.34
N ALA A 64 5.11 2.17 5.81
CA ALA A 64 4.37 2.08 4.54
C ALA A 64 5.29 1.71 3.36
N GLU A 65 6.51 2.25 3.30
CA GLU A 65 7.50 1.90 2.29
C GLU A 65 7.97 0.45 2.42
N GLN A 66 8.17 -0.06 3.64
CA GLN A 66 8.52 -1.46 3.87
C GLN A 66 7.37 -2.39 3.47
N PHE A 67 6.14 -2.05 3.82
CA PHE A 67 4.95 -2.81 3.42
C PHE A 67 4.82 -2.86 1.89
N ALA A 68 4.98 -1.71 1.21
CA ALA A 68 4.95 -1.66 -0.25
C ALA A 68 6.05 -2.51 -0.90
N LYS A 69 7.26 -2.52 -0.32
CA LYS A 69 8.35 -3.39 -0.80
C LYS A 69 7.98 -4.85 -0.63
N ASP A 70 7.56 -5.26 0.56
CA ASP A 70 7.16 -6.65 0.87
C ASP A 70 6.06 -7.13 -0.08
N TYR A 71 5.07 -6.28 -0.37
CA TYR A 71 4.02 -6.53 -1.35
C TYR A 71 4.61 -6.82 -2.75
N VAL A 72 5.53 -5.99 -3.24
CA VAL A 72 6.21 -6.25 -4.53
C VAL A 72 7.09 -7.50 -4.47
N GLU A 73 7.67 -7.86 -3.32
CA GLU A 73 8.46 -9.08 -3.20
C GLU A 73 7.60 -10.36 -3.19
N CYS A 74 6.36 -10.26 -2.70
CA CYS A 74 5.38 -11.33 -2.70
C CYS A 74 4.68 -11.43 -4.07
N GLU A 75 4.00 -10.37 -4.49
CA GLU A 75 3.15 -10.30 -5.68
C GLU A 75 3.96 -10.06 -6.96
N GLY A 76 5.06 -9.32 -6.90
CA GLY A 76 5.91 -9.05 -8.07
C GLY A 76 6.49 -10.33 -8.67
N LYS A 77 6.58 -11.43 -7.90
CA LYS A 77 6.90 -12.75 -8.47
C LYS A 77 5.80 -13.30 -9.36
N GLU A 78 4.54 -12.97 -9.11
CA GLU A 78 3.39 -13.41 -9.90
C GLU A 78 3.27 -12.56 -11.18
N TYR A 79 3.40 -11.23 -11.07
CA TYR A 79 3.40 -10.34 -12.24
C TYR A 79 4.59 -10.58 -13.19
N LEU A 80 5.78 -10.89 -12.68
CA LEU A 80 6.95 -11.20 -13.51
C LEU A 80 6.93 -12.61 -14.12
N LYS A 81 6.05 -13.50 -13.65
CA LYS A 81 5.95 -14.88 -14.17
C LYS A 81 5.05 -15.00 -15.40
N GLY A 82 4.35 -13.92 -15.76
CA GLY A 82 3.54 -13.81 -16.97
C GLY A 82 4.27 -13.28 -18.21
N VAL A 83 5.57 -12.96 -18.10
CA VAL A 83 6.46 -12.55 -19.21
C VAL A 83 7.32 -13.70 -19.69
#